data_AF-A0A2M8BLI3-F1
#
_entry.id   AF-A0A2M8BLI3-F1
#
_cell.length_a   1.000
_cell.length_b   1.000
_cell.length_c   1.000
_cell.angle_alpha   90.00
_cell.angle_beta   90.00
_cell.angle_gamma   90.00
#
_symmetry.space_group_name_H-M   'P 1'
#
loop_
_entity.id
_entity.type
_entity.pdbx_description
1 polymer ?
#
loop_
_entity_poly.entity_id
_entity_poly.type
_entity_poly.pdbx_seq_one_letter_code
_entity_poly.pdbx_strand_id
1 'polypeptide(L)'
;MRIKDFWLAAMFSVLLLPAVHAADDDPAKLLKSTADHSKFETLAGPFDSGPAVTKVCLSCHTEASKQIHQTQHWKWEYKNPQTGQMLGKKHIVNNFCTSVKSNEGGCSSCHIGYGWKDVQTEFNAEENVDCLACHDNTGKYKKPAGFAGNPVVKDTEFPPGSGKIIRGIDLAAIAQKVGKTQRTTCGACHFYGGGGDGVKHGDLDSSLDAPDKALDVHMDVDGNNFTCSTCHKTDGHQVPGSRYSPTALDKEPAHLRGKVDTSNPATCQSCHGQAPHPVARLNEHTAKIACQTCHIPAFARGGQPTKMWWDWSTAGKMDKDGKPFSIKNE
;
A
#
# COMPACT_ATOMS: atom_id res chain seq x y z
N MET A 1 68.03 55.69 -28.68
CA MET A 1 67.74 56.73 -29.70
C MET A 1 66.26 56.58 -30.07
N ARG A 2 65.55 57.71 -30.23
CA ARG A 2 64.10 57.90 -30.44
C ARG A 2 63.49 56.88 -31.44
N ILE A 3 62.23 56.45 -31.33
CA ILE A 3 61.04 57.24 -31.71
C ILE A 3 59.78 56.59 -31.08
N LYS A 4 58.83 57.45 -30.68
CA LYS A 4 57.49 57.15 -30.16
C LYS A 4 56.53 57.01 -31.35
N ASP A 5 55.65 56.01 -31.34
CA ASP A 5 54.49 55.98 -32.23
C ASP A 5 53.18 55.98 -31.42
N PHE A 6 52.40 57.02 -31.70
CA PHE A 6 51.03 57.27 -31.28
C PHE A 6 50.08 56.29 -31.98
N TRP A 7 49.14 55.70 -31.23
CA TRP A 7 47.93 55.12 -31.82
C TRP A 7 46.70 55.74 -31.15
N LEU A 8 45.87 56.36 -32.00
CA LEU A 8 44.57 56.95 -31.70
C LEU A 8 43.60 55.89 -31.15
N ALA A 9 42.96 56.19 -30.03
CA ALA A 9 41.81 55.43 -29.52
C ALA A 9 40.52 55.97 -30.17
N ALA A 10 39.82 55.12 -30.92
CA ALA A 10 38.45 55.39 -31.38
C ALA A 10 37.46 54.82 -30.36
N MET A 11 36.71 55.69 -29.67
CA MET A 11 35.60 55.29 -28.80
C MET A 11 34.37 54.94 -29.64
N PHE A 12 33.98 53.67 -29.64
CA PHE A 12 32.64 53.24 -30.06
C PHE A 12 31.72 53.19 -28.85
N SER A 13 30.76 54.10 -28.79
CA SER A 13 29.69 54.10 -27.78
C SER A 13 28.67 53.01 -28.10
N VAL A 14 28.69 51.91 -27.35
CA VAL A 14 27.65 50.88 -27.38
C VAL A 14 26.52 51.31 -26.42
N LEU A 15 25.36 51.66 -26.99
CA LEU A 15 24.11 51.85 -26.26
C LEU A 15 23.62 50.48 -25.76
N LEU A 16 23.76 50.23 -24.45
CA LEU A 16 23.17 49.09 -23.75
C LEU A 16 21.68 49.36 -23.49
N LEU A 17 20.82 48.70 -24.26
CA LEU A 17 19.40 48.58 -23.95
C LEU A 17 19.23 47.60 -22.76
N PRO A 18 18.32 47.87 -21.80
CA PRO A 18 18.09 46.96 -20.69
C PRO A 18 17.40 45.70 -21.21
N ALA A 19 18.02 44.55 -20.96
CA ALA A 19 17.42 43.24 -21.19
C ALA A 19 16.21 43.09 -20.26
N VAL A 20 15.02 43.17 -20.83
CA VAL A 20 13.78 42.77 -20.18
C VAL A 20 13.92 41.28 -19.87
N HIS A 21 14.17 40.95 -18.60
CA HIS A 21 14.10 39.57 -18.14
C HIS A 21 12.65 39.14 -18.28
N ALA A 22 12.37 38.33 -19.30
CA ALA A 22 11.17 37.52 -19.32
C ALA A 22 11.20 36.68 -18.04
N ALA A 23 10.16 36.84 -17.22
CA ALA A 23 9.93 35.92 -16.12
C ALA A 23 9.80 34.52 -16.72
N ASP A 24 10.66 33.60 -16.30
CA ASP A 24 10.46 32.18 -16.52
C ASP A 24 9.20 31.79 -15.74
N ASP A 25 8.05 31.80 -16.42
CA ASP A 25 6.84 31.15 -15.96
C ASP A 25 7.13 29.64 -15.91
N ASP A 26 7.47 29.13 -14.73
CA ASP A 26 7.53 27.70 -14.44
C ASP A 26 6.18 27.09 -14.83
N PRO A 27 6.10 26.23 -15.87
CA PRO A 27 4.84 25.71 -16.34
C PRO A 27 4.20 24.91 -15.22
N ALA A 28 3.12 25.46 -14.66
CA ALA A 28 2.36 24.89 -13.56
C ALA A 28 2.23 23.37 -13.74
N LYS A 29 2.86 22.61 -12.83
CA LYS A 29 2.99 21.16 -12.88
C LYS A 29 1.61 20.54 -13.13
N LEU A 30 1.36 20.15 -14.39
CA LEU A 30 0.05 19.65 -14.82
C LEU A 30 -0.35 18.46 -13.94
N LEU A 31 -1.54 18.54 -13.35
CA LEU A 31 -2.08 17.43 -12.56
C LEU A 31 -2.34 16.24 -13.49
N LYS A 32 -1.81 15.07 -13.10
CA LYS A 32 -2.04 13.79 -13.82
C LYS A 32 -3.41 13.16 -13.52
N SER A 33 -4.27 13.88 -12.81
CA SER A 33 -5.62 13.51 -12.41
C SER A 33 -6.59 14.54 -12.97
N THR A 34 -7.81 14.11 -13.28
CA THR A 34 -8.89 15.00 -13.74
C THR A 34 -9.54 15.78 -12.60
N ALA A 35 -9.24 15.43 -11.34
CA ALA A 35 -9.75 16.10 -10.15
C ALA A 35 -8.61 16.44 -9.17
N ASP A 36 -8.70 17.63 -8.58
CA ASP A 36 -7.85 18.11 -7.48
C ASP A 36 -8.69 18.15 -6.20
N HIS A 37 -8.45 17.19 -5.31
CA HIS A 37 -9.27 17.04 -4.10
C HIS A 37 -9.12 18.21 -3.13
N SER A 38 -8.03 18.97 -3.21
CA SER A 38 -7.83 20.16 -2.39
C SER A 38 -8.77 21.32 -2.74
N LYS A 39 -9.40 21.28 -3.91
CA LYS A 39 -10.30 22.32 -4.42
C LYS A 39 -11.78 22.05 -4.13
N PHE A 40 -12.14 20.88 -3.58
CA PHE A 40 -13.53 20.61 -3.21
C PHE A 40 -13.83 21.18 -1.83
N GLU A 41 -14.73 22.18 -1.76
CA GLU A 41 -15.19 22.77 -0.49
C GLU A 41 -15.79 21.72 0.44
N THR A 42 -16.45 20.70 -0.10
CA THR A 42 -17.03 19.59 0.67
C THR A 42 -15.98 18.77 1.42
N LEU A 43 -14.70 18.81 1.01
CA LEU A 43 -13.58 18.14 1.68
C LEU A 43 -12.82 19.05 2.67
N ALA A 44 -13.23 20.30 2.84
CA ALA A 44 -12.61 21.21 3.81
C ALA A 44 -12.85 20.77 5.27
N GLY A 45 -13.83 19.90 5.51
CA GLY A 45 -14.17 19.40 6.84
C GLY A 45 -14.76 20.50 7.75
N PRO A 46 -14.61 20.39 9.08
CA PRO A 46 -13.90 19.32 9.79
C PRO A 46 -14.62 17.96 9.68
N PHE A 47 -13.87 16.87 9.83
CA PHE A 47 -14.42 15.52 9.93
C PHE A 47 -14.10 14.93 11.31
N ASP A 48 -15.12 14.41 11.98
CA ASP A 48 -15.01 13.79 13.31
C ASP A 48 -14.86 12.26 13.25
N SER A 49 -14.98 11.68 12.06
CA SER A 49 -15.00 10.23 11.86
C SER A 49 -14.66 9.86 10.42
N GLY A 50 -14.15 8.64 10.23
CA GLY A 50 -13.91 8.08 8.91
C GLY A 50 -15.17 8.00 8.03
N PRO A 51 -16.32 7.50 8.54
CA PRO A 51 -17.57 7.48 7.79
C PRO A 51 -18.06 8.85 7.31
N ALA A 52 -17.81 9.92 8.07
CA ALA A 52 -18.14 11.28 7.63
C ALA A 52 -17.36 11.68 6.37
N VAL A 53 -16.08 11.28 6.25
CA VAL A 53 -15.28 11.49 5.04
C VAL A 53 -15.86 10.66 3.89
N THR A 54 -16.09 9.35 4.10
CA THR A 54 -16.61 8.45 3.06
C THR A 54 -17.95 8.92 2.52
N LYS A 55 -18.84 9.43 3.39
CA LYS A 55 -20.12 10.00 2.97
C LYS A 55 -19.95 11.15 1.97
N VAL A 56 -18.92 12.00 2.14
CA VAL A 56 -18.59 13.05 1.15
C VAL A 56 -17.98 12.43 -0.11
N CYS A 57 -17.07 11.46 0.00
CA CYS A 57 -16.51 10.79 -1.18
C CYS A 57 -17.61 10.19 -2.06
N LEU A 58 -18.66 9.62 -1.45
CA LEU A 58 -19.78 8.99 -2.14
C LEU A 58 -20.70 9.98 -2.87
N SER A 59 -20.60 11.30 -2.64
CA SER A 59 -21.34 12.27 -3.46
C SER A 59 -20.84 12.36 -4.90
N CYS A 60 -19.60 11.89 -5.15
CA CYS A 60 -18.98 11.88 -6.48
C CYS A 60 -18.59 10.47 -6.93
N HIS A 61 -18.23 9.57 -6.01
CA HIS A 61 -17.80 8.20 -6.29
C HIS A 61 -18.91 7.18 -5.97
N THR A 62 -20.07 7.35 -6.59
CA THR A 62 -21.34 6.67 -6.22
C THR A 62 -21.35 5.15 -6.30
N GLU A 63 -20.40 4.55 -7.03
CA GLU A 63 -20.30 3.09 -7.20
C GLU A 63 -19.14 2.47 -6.42
N ALA A 64 -18.25 3.29 -5.84
CA ALA A 64 -17.01 2.79 -5.25
C ALA A 64 -17.27 1.85 -4.06
N SER A 65 -18.15 2.23 -3.13
CA SER A 65 -18.47 1.37 -1.98
C SER A 65 -19.17 0.08 -2.41
N LYS A 66 -20.10 0.13 -3.38
CA LYS A 66 -20.75 -1.07 -3.92
C LYS A 66 -19.76 -2.03 -4.56
N GLN A 67 -18.79 -1.52 -5.31
CA GLN A 67 -17.70 -2.31 -5.89
C GLN A 67 -16.83 -2.93 -4.79
N ILE A 68 -16.40 -2.13 -3.81
CA ILE A 68 -15.59 -2.58 -2.66
C ILE A 68 -16.31 -3.67 -1.87
N HIS A 69 -17.61 -3.53 -1.62
CA HIS A 69 -18.42 -4.51 -0.89
C HIS A 69 -18.40 -5.90 -1.53
N GLN A 70 -18.10 -6.00 -2.84
CA GLN A 70 -18.02 -7.27 -3.55
C GLN A 70 -16.64 -7.95 -3.39
N THR A 71 -15.62 -7.21 -2.99
CA THR A 71 -14.22 -7.66 -2.92
C THR A 71 -13.90 -8.53 -1.71
N GLN A 72 -12.78 -9.25 -1.78
CA GLN A 72 -12.20 -9.95 -0.63
C GLN A 72 -11.67 -9.01 0.45
N HIS A 73 -11.25 -7.79 0.09
CA HIS A 73 -10.77 -6.80 1.05
C HIS A 73 -11.89 -6.38 2.01
N TRP A 74 -13.11 -6.24 1.51
CA TRP A 74 -14.29 -5.97 2.34
C TRP A 74 -14.78 -7.22 3.07
N LYS A 75 -15.04 -8.31 2.36
CA LYS A 75 -15.68 -9.49 2.95
C LYS A 75 -14.78 -10.25 3.91
N TRP A 76 -13.46 -10.25 3.65
CA TRP A 76 -12.51 -11.19 4.24
C TRP A 76 -12.87 -12.66 4.00
N GLU A 77 -13.56 -12.93 2.89
CA GLU A 77 -14.07 -14.25 2.53
C GLU A 77 -13.63 -14.64 1.12
N TYR A 78 -13.45 -15.94 0.94
CA TYR A 78 -13.20 -16.57 -0.35
C TYR A 78 -13.91 -17.92 -0.36
N LYS A 79 -14.86 -18.12 -1.28
CA LYS A 79 -15.47 -19.43 -1.47
C LYS A 79 -14.62 -20.21 -2.48
N ASN A 80 -14.04 -21.31 -2.04
CA ASN A 80 -13.30 -22.19 -2.94
C ASN A 80 -14.28 -22.79 -3.97
N PRO A 81 -14.07 -22.55 -5.29
CA PRO A 81 -15.03 -22.98 -6.30
C PRO A 81 -15.02 -24.50 -6.53
N GLN A 82 -13.93 -25.20 -6.21
CA GLN A 82 -13.80 -26.65 -6.37
C GLN A 82 -14.43 -27.41 -5.20
N THR A 83 -14.23 -26.94 -3.97
CA THR A 83 -14.67 -27.65 -2.76
C THR A 83 -15.90 -27.04 -2.10
N GLY A 84 -16.27 -25.81 -2.46
CA GLY A 84 -17.32 -25.03 -1.80
C GLY A 84 -16.92 -24.50 -0.41
N GLN A 85 -15.72 -24.79 0.08
CA GLN A 85 -15.25 -24.38 1.39
C GLN A 85 -15.13 -22.85 1.50
N MET A 86 -15.57 -22.30 2.63
CA MET A 86 -15.34 -20.90 2.97
C MET A 86 -13.95 -20.73 3.59
N LEU A 87 -13.13 -19.92 2.93
CA LEU A 87 -11.79 -19.49 3.32
C LEU A 87 -11.78 -17.96 3.45
N GLY A 88 -10.60 -17.38 3.69
CA GLY A 88 -10.45 -15.95 3.94
C GLY A 88 -10.24 -15.63 5.41
N LYS A 89 -9.77 -14.42 5.70
CA LYS A 89 -9.35 -14.01 7.04
C LYS A 89 -10.45 -14.15 8.11
N LYS A 90 -11.73 -14.12 7.71
CA LYS A 90 -12.88 -14.35 8.58
C LYS A 90 -13.07 -15.82 8.99
N HIS A 91 -12.58 -16.77 8.19
CA HIS A 91 -12.84 -18.20 8.34
C HIS A 91 -11.62 -19.02 8.75
N ILE A 92 -10.42 -18.58 8.39
CA ILE A 92 -9.20 -19.37 8.65
C ILE A 92 -8.74 -19.26 10.10
N VAL A 93 -8.13 -20.35 10.58
CA VAL A 93 -7.28 -20.36 11.77
C VAL A 93 -5.83 -20.43 11.33
N ASN A 94 -4.96 -19.63 11.94
CA ASN A 94 -3.51 -19.69 11.73
C ASN A 94 -2.77 -19.88 13.06
N ASN A 95 -1.45 -20.04 13.03
CA ASN A 95 -0.59 -20.20 14.21
C ASN A 95 0.06 -18.88 14.67
N PHE A 96 -0.39 -17.73 14.15
CA PHE A 96 -0.04 -16.41 14.68
C PHE A 96 -1.10 -16.00 15.71
N CYS A 97 -1.94 -15.01 15.42
CA CYS A 97 -3.02 -14.56 16.30
C CYS A 97 -4.26 -15.47 16.29
N THR A 98 -4.13 -16.72 15.84
CA THR A 98 -5.20 -17.73 15.80
C THR A 98 -6.36 -17.40 14.86
N SER A 99 -7.32 -16.57 15.29
CA SER A 99 -8.54 -16.28 14.54
C SER A 99 -9.01 -14.84 14.75
N VAL A 100 -9.67 -14.29 13.73
CA VAL A 100 -10.37 -13.00 13.83
C VAL A 100 -11.60 -13.10 14.73
N LYS A 101 -12.25 -14.26 14.78
CA LYS A 101 -13.44 -14.46 15.60
C LYS A 101 -13.10 -14.13 17.06
N SER A 102 -13.93 -13.30 17.70
CA SER A 102 -13.74 -12.73 19.04
C SER A 102 -12.56 -11.76 19.22
N ASN A 103 -11.85 -11.41 18.14
CA ASN A 103 -10.70 -10.50 18.13
C ASN A 103 -10.86 -9.40 17.06
N GLU A 104 -12.08 -9.19 16.55
CA GLU A 104 -12.39 -8.31 15.43
C GLU A 104 -11.88 -6.89 15.68
N GLY A 105 -12.16 -6.31 16.86
CA GLY A 105 -11.76 -4.94 17.22
C GLY A 105 -10.25 -4.66 17.13
N GLY A 106 -9.41 -5.68 17.34
CA GLY A 106 -7.96 -5.59 17.12
C GLY A 106 -7.58 -5.83 15.67
N CYS A 107 -8.15 -6.89 15.08
CA CYS A 107 -7.83 -7.36 13.74
C CYS A 107 -8.27 -6.41 12.63
N SER A 108 -9.35 -5.65 12.84
CA SER A 108 -9.96 -4.71 11.90
C SER A 108 -9.19 -3.39 11.75
N SER A 109 -8.12 -3.18 12.53
CA SER A 109 -7.09 -2.19 12.18
C SER A 109 -6.56 -2.37 10.75
N CYS A 110 -6.51 -3.62 10.27
CA CYS A 110 -6.13 -3.97 8.89
C CYS A 110 -7.34 -4.27 7.99
N HIS A 111 -8.56 -3.93 8.39
CA HIS A 111 -9.75 -4.04 7.54
C HIS A 111 -10.00 -2.70 6.83
N ILE A 112 -10.50 -2.72 5.60
CA ILE A 112 -10.78 -1.50 4.81
C ILE A 112 -12.16 -0.90 5.11
N GLY A 113 -12.56 -0.90 6.37
CA GLY A 113 -13.77 -0.24 6.82
C GLY A 113 -13.75 0.10 8.31
N TYR A 114 -14.84 0.73 8.72
CA TYR A 114 -14.97 1.41 10.01
C TYR A 114 -15.96 0.71 10.93
N GLY A 115 -15.55 0.46 12.18
CA GLY A 115 -16.45 0.01 13.24
C GLY A 115 -16.70 -1.49 13.30
N TRP A 116 -15.94 -2.33 12.60
CA TRP A 116 -16.08 -3.78 12.73
C TRP A 116 -15.46 -4.27 14.05
N LYS A 117 -16.30 -4.30 15.10
CA LYS A 117 -15.90 -4.59 16.48
C LYS A 117 -16.21 -6.02 16.94
N ASP A 118 -17.24 -6.65 16.37
CA ASP A 118 -17.69 -7.99 16.71
C ASP A 118 -18.54 -8.61 15.58
N VAL A 119 -18.92 -9.89 15.75
CA VAL A 119 -19.76 -10.64 14.80
C VAL A 119 -21.23 -10.17 14.72
N GLN A 120 -21.70 -9.40 15.70
CA GLN A 120 -23.08 -8.92 15.77
C GLN A 120 -23.26 -7.57 15.08
N THR A 121 -22.15 -6.86 14.82
CA THR A 121 -22.17 -5.55 14.19
C THR A 121 -22.53 -5.71 12.72
N GLU A 122 -23.68 -5.15 12.32
CA GLU A 122 -24.03 -5.01 10.90
C GLU A 122 -23.00 -4.13 10.20
N PHE A 123 -22.43 -4.67 9.12
CA PHE A 123 -21.28 -4.09 8.44
C PHE A 123 -21.51 -4.08 6.93
N ASN A 124 -22.50 -3.28 6.51
CA ASN A 124 -23.00 -3.20 5.13
C ASN A 124 -23.29 -1.76 4.65
N ALA A 125 -23.23 -0.76 5.53
CA ALA A 125 -23.43 0.63 5.16
C ALA A 125 -22.29 1.12 4.26
N GLU A 126 -22.62 1.82 3.17
CA GLU A 126 -21.62 2.24 2.17
C GLU A 126 -20.61 3.25 2.75
N GLU A 127 -21.03 4.06 3.71
CA GLU A 127 -20.18 5.00 4.43
C GLU A 127 -19.16 4.32 5.36
N ASN A 128 -19.34 3.03 5.66
CA ASN A 128 -18.38 2.28 6.47
C ASN A 128 -17.16 1.82 5.67
N VAL A 129 -17.12 2.02 4.35
CA VAL A 129 -15.91 1.79 3.54
C VAL A 129 -14.84 2.81 3.88
N ASP A 130 -13.63 2.33 4.16
CA ASP A 130 -12.48 3.18 4.41
C ASP A 130 -11.75 3.49 3.10
N CYS A 131 -12.13 4.60 2.46
CA CYS A 131 -11.48 5.06 1.24
C CYS A 131 -10.02 5.51 1.49
N LEU A 132 -9.72 6.03 2.69
CA LEU A 132 -8.43 6.64 3.02
C LEU A 132 -7.33 5.60 3.24
N ALA A 133 -7.69 4.39 3.70
CA ALA A 133 -6.76 3.28 3.90
C ALA A 133 -5.93 2.96 2.65
N CYS A 134 -6.53 3.10 1.46
CA CYS A 134 -5.85 2.84 0.20
C CYS A 134 -5.35 4.12 -0.50
N HIS A 135 -6.06 5.23 -0.32
CA HIS A 135 -5.88 6.44 -1.14
C HIS A 135 -5.15 7.60 -0.44
N ASP A 136 -4.75 7.48 0.83
CA ASP A 136 -3.93 8.50 1.49
C ASP A 136 -2.56 8.70 0.81
N ASN A 137 -2.27 9.91 0.32
CA ASN A 137 -0.94 10.28 -0.15
C ASN A 137 -0.16 11.21 0.79
N THR A 138 -0.64 11.40 2.02
CA THR A 138 0.05 12.18 3.05
C THR A 138 0.99 11.35 3.92
N GLY A 139 0.77 10.03 4.00
CA GLY A 139 1.47 9.13 4.93
C GLY A 139 1.07 9.32 6.39
N LYS A 140 -0.01 10.07 6.66
CA LYS A 140 -0.49 10.39 8.01
C LYS A 140 -1.68 9.55 8.43
N TYR A 141 -2.37 8.90 7.49
CA TYR A 141 -3.54 8.09 7.81
C TYR A 141 -3.12 6.81 8.54
N LYS A 142 -3.73 6.56 9.71
CA LYS A 142 -3.41 5.41 10.56
C LYS A 142 -4.66 4.89 11.27
N LYS A 143 -4.70 3.57 11.42
CA LYS A 143 -5.76 2.83 12.12
C LYS A 143 -5.16 2.07 13.30
N PRO A 144 -5.12 2.66 14.50
CA PRO A 144 -4.54 1.98 15.65
C PRO A 144 -5.33 0.70 16.00
N ALA A 145 -4.62 -0.35 16.42
CA ALA A 145 -5.24 -1.57 16.91
C ALA A 145 -6.10 -1.30 18.15
N GLY A 146 -7.26 -1.96 18.24
CA GLY A 146 -8.20 -1.80 19.35
C GLY A 146 -9.31 -0.79 19.10
N PHE A 147 -9.28 -0.05 17.99
CA PHE A 147 -10.30 0.94 17.63
C PHE A 147 -11.31 0.45 16.58
N ALA A 148 -11.40 -0.88 16.37
CA ALA A 148 -12.33 -1.49 15.43
C ALA A 148 -12.24 -0.94 13.99
N GLY A 149 -11.02 -0.64 13.55
CA GLY A 149 -10.79 -0.04 12.24
C GLY A 149 -11.13 1.44 12.14
N ASN A 150 -11.37 2.15 13.24
CA ASN A 150 -11.53 3.61 13.21
C ASN A 150 -10.19 4.33 13.34
N PRO A 151 -10.00 5.46 12.65
CA PRO A 151 -8.92 6.39 12.95
C PRO A 151 -9.20 7.12 14.27
N VAL A 152 -8.15 7.61 14.92
CA VAL A 152 -8.26 8.46 16.10
C VAL A 152 -8.15 9.91 15.65
N VAL A 153 -9.19 10.72 15.82
CA VAL A 153 -9.26 12.13 15.37
C VAL A 153 -8.97 13.15 16.48
N LYS A 154 -8.92 12.68 17.73
CA LYS A 154 -8.60 13.48 18.92
C LYS A 154 -7.61 12.70 19.76
N ASP A 155 -6.69 13.40 20.42
CA ASP A 155 -5.74 12.78 21.33
C ASP A 155 -6.47 11.88 22.34
N THR A 156 -6.11 10.61 22.35
CA THR A 156 -6.79 9.57 23.11
C THR A 156 -5.77 8.73 23.85
N GLU A 157 -5.96 8.56 25.15
CA GLU A 157 -5.14 7.65 25.94
C GLU A 157 -5.55 6.20 25.66
N PHE A 158 -4.58 5.35 25.29
CA PHE A 158 -4.85 3.95 25.01
C PHE A 158 -3.66 3.01 25.34
N PRO A 159 -3.87 1.96 26.15
CA PRO A 159 -5.10 1.65 26.91
C PRO A 159 -5.44 2.72 27.96
N PRO A 160 -6.69 2.84 28.42
CA PRO A 160 -7.07 3.78 29.47
C PRO A 160 -6.22 3.61 30.74
N GLY A 161 -5.69 4.70 31.29
CA GLY A 161 -4.83 4.70 32.48
C GLY A 161 -3.38 4.23 32.24
N SER A 162 -2.95 4.08 30.98
CA SER A 162 -1.58 3.67 30.64
C SER A 162 -0.58 4.84 30.55
N GLY A 163 -1.06 6.08 30.53
CA GLY A 163 -0.28 7.29 30.21
C GLY A 163 0.15 7.41 28.75
N LYS A 164 -0.22 6.47 27.87
CA LYS A 164 0.17 6.48 26.45
C LYS A 164 -0.90 7.17 25.60
N ILE A 165 -0.54 8.31 25.01
CA ILE A 165 -1.43 9.09 24.14
C ILE A 165 -1.22 8.74 22.67
N ILE A 166 -2.28 8.33 22.00
CA ILE A 166 -2.38 8.27 20.54
C ILE A 166 -2.83 9.64 20.07
N ARG A 167 -2.01 10.28 19.22
CA ARG A 167 -2.32 11.59 18.65
C ARG A 167 -3.44 11.50 17.62
N GLY A 168 -4.36 12.46 17.67
CA GLY A 168 -5.41 12.61 16.67
C GLY A 168 -4.85 12.95 15.28
N ILE A 169 -5.47 12.44 14.23
CA ILE A 169 -5.15 12.79 12.83
C ILE A 169 -6.19 13.77 12.26
N ASP A 170 -5.72 14.64 11.37
CA ASP A 170 -6.57 15.56 10.62
C ASP A 170 -7.09 14.89 9.34
N LEU A 171 -8.34 14.43 9.40
CA LEU A 171 -9.00 13.76 8.29
C LEU A 171 -9.27 14.68 7.10
N ALA A 172 -9.48 15.99 7.29
CA ALA A 172 -9.69 16.92 6.19
C ALA A 172 -8.40 17.11 5.38
N ALA A 173 -7.28 17.33 6.07
CA ALA A 173 -5.97 17.45 5.43
C ALA A 173 -5.55 16.17 4.68
N ILE A 174 -5.99 15.00 5.13
CA ILE A 174 -5.77 13.71 4.46
C ILE A 174 -6.70 13.59 3.24
N ALA A 175 -8.00 13.82 3.42
CA ALA A 175 -9.00 13.68 2.36
C ALA A 175 -8.74 14.60 1.16
N GLN A 176 -8.24 15.81 1.40
CA GLN A 176 -7.86 16.76 0.33
C GLN A 176 -6.63 16.32 -0.48
N LYS A 177 -5.86 15.33 0.00
CA LYS A 177 -4.62 14.85 -0.61
C LYS A 177 -4.72 13.38 -1.04
N VAL A 178 -5.93 12.86 -1.23
CA VAL A 178 -6.11 11.51 -1.75
C VAL A 178 -5.60 11.39 -3.19
N GLY A 179 -5.15 10.19 -3.56
CA GLY A 179 -4.76 9.91 -4.94
C GLY A 179 -4.57 8.42 -5.21
N LYS A 180 -3.73 8.08 -6.20
CA LYS A 180 -3.43 6.69 -6.53
C LYS A 180 -2.76 5.98 -5.35
N THR A 181 -3.08 4.70 -5.17
CA THR A 181 -2.46 3.81 -4.19
C THR A 181 -0.94 3.82 -4.30
N GLN A 182 -0.27 3.69 -3.16
CA GLN A 182 1.18 3.60 -3.05
C GLN A 182 1.58 2.30 -2.35
N ARG A 183 2.88 1.95 -2.38
CA ARG A 183 3.38 0.78 -1.64
C ARG A 183 3.10 0.92 -0.14
N THR A 184 3.23 2.12 0.40
CA THR A 184 2.93 2.47 1.81
C THR A 184 1.47 2.25 2.19
N THR A 185 0.50 2.56 1.30
CA THR A 185 -0.93 2.40 1.62
C THR A 185 -1.34 0.92 1.62
N CYS A 186 -0.82 0.12 0.69
CA CYS A 186 -0.96 -1.33 0.74
C CYS A 186 -0.23 -1.92 1.97
N GLY A 187 0.99 -1.42 2.21
CA GLY A 187 1.90 -1.83 3.27
C GLY A 187 1.37 -1.62 4.68
N ALA A 188 0.55 -0.58 4.89
CA ALA A 188 -0.10 -0.29 6.18
C ALA A 188 -0.82 -1.50 6.78
N CYS A 189 -1.30 -2.42 5.93
CA CYS A 189 -1.87 -3.71 6.36
C CYS A 189 -0.99 -4.91 5.99
N HIS A 190 -0.35 -4.88 4.82
CA HIS A 190 0.34 -6.05 4.27
C HIS A 190 1.75 -6.29 4.87
N PHE A 191 2.44 -5.24 5.33
CA PHE A 191 3.78 -5.36 5.93
C PHE A 191 3.72 -5.72 7.42
N TYR A 192 2.66 -5.29 8.11
CA TYR A 192 2.56 -5.38 9.59
C TYR A 192 1.69 -6.55 10.10
N GLY A 193 1.49 -7.57 9.26
CA GLY A 193 0.71 -8.75 9.60
C GLY A 193 1.32 -9.54 10.76
N GLY A 194 0.47 -10.08 11.66
CA GLY A 194 0.95 -10.89 12.79
C GLY A 194 1.52 -10.07 13.95
N GLY A 195 1.27 -8.76 13.98
CA GLY A 195 1.59 -7.88 15.11
C GLY A 195 2.88 -7.08 14.97
N GLY A 196 3.53 -7.10 13.81
CA GLY A 196 4.75 -6.34 13.56
C GLY A 196 5.18 -6.39 12.09
N ASP A 197 6.15 -5.54 11.76
CA ASP A 197 6.73 -5.41 10.42
C ASP A 197 7.49 -6.67 10.01
N GLY A 198 7.24 -7.20 8.81
CA GLY A 198 7.87 -8.40 8.27
C GLY A 198 7.59 -9.70 9.05
N VAL A 199 6.78 -9.65 10.11
CA VAL A 199 6.59 -10.75 11.07
C VAL A 199 5.92 -11.95 10.42
N LYS A 200 4.89 -11.73 9.60
CA LYS A 200 4.06 -12.79 9.01
C LYS A 200 4.40 -13.11 7.55
N HIS A 201 4.57 -12.10 6.72
CA HIS A 201 4.90 -12.24 5.30
C HIS A 201 6.34 -11.80 5.12
N GLY A 202 7.27 -12.74 5.03
CA GLY A 202 8.68 -12.40 4.95
C GLY A 202 9.11 -11.83 3.60
N ASP A 203 8.26 -11.90 2.60
CA ASP A 203 8.44 -11.26 1.29
C ASP A 203 7.84 -9.84 1.23
N LEU A 204 7.18 -9.37 2.29
CA LEU A 204 6.52 -8.05 2.35
C LEU A 204 6.76 -7.36 3.70
N ASP A 205 7.62 -6.34 3.70
CA ASP A 205 7.96 -5.53 4.87
C ASP A 205 8.18 -4.05 4.50
N SER A 206 8.34 -3.17 5.50
CA SER A 206 8.45 -1.71 5.29
C SER A 206 9.62 -1.27 4.40
N SER A 207 10.66 -2.09 4.22
CA SER A 207 11.75 -1.79 3.28
C SER A 207 11.26 -1.65 1.82
N LEU A 208 10.08 -2.22 1.50
CA LEU A 208 9.43 -2.06 0.20
C LEU A 208 8.78 -0.70 -0.01
N ASP A 209 8.81 0.22 0.95
CA ASP A 209 8.40 1.60 0.71
C ASP A 209 9.32 2.28 -0.32
N ALA A 210 10.62 2.04 -0.22
CA ALA A 210 11.64 2.52 -1.14
C ALA A 210 12.78 1.50 -1.32
N PRO A 211 12.50 0.34 -1.96
CA PRO A 211 13.49 -0.72 -2.09
C PRO A 211 14.52 -0.36 -3.16
N ASP A 212 15.71 -0.93 -3.04
CA ASP A 212 16.67 -0.96 -4.12
C ASP A 212 16.44 -2.19 -5.03
N LYS A 213 17.20 -2.26 -6.13
CA LYS A 213 17.16 -3.39 -7.06
C LYS A 213 17.50 -4.74 -6.42
N ALA A 214 18.39 -4.76 -5.41
CA ALA A 214 18.79 -6.00 -4.78
C ALA A 214 17.63 -6.61 -3.98
N LEU A 215 16.81 -5.76 -3.36
CA LEU A 215 15.62 -6.14 -2.61
C LEU A 215 14.43 -6.49 -3.51
N ASP A 216 14.09 -5.66 -4.50
CA ASP A 216 13.05 -6.01 -5.48
C ASP A 216 13.26 -5.27 -6.81
N VAL A 217 13.52 -6.02 -7.89
CA VAL A 217 13.81 -5.46 -9.21
C VAL A 217 12.63 -4.75 -9.88
N HIS A 218 11.39 -5.05 -9.45
CA HIS A 218 10.18 -4.43 -10.00
C HIS A 218 9.83 -3.16 -9.24
N MET A 219 10.02 -3.16 -7.92
CA MET A 219 9.67 -2.03 -7.04
C MET A 219 10.83 -1.06 -6.79
N ASP A 220 12.06 -1.40 -7.21
CA ASP A 220 13.27 -0.55 -7.16
C ASP A 220 12.98 0.90 -7.52
N VAL A 221 13.21 1.82 -6.58
CA VAL A 221 12.87 3.24 -6.74
C VAL A 221 13.68 3.95 -7.82
N ASP A 222 14.91 3.49 -8.06
CA ASP A 222 15.81 4.02 -9.09
C ASP A 222 15.63 3.33 -10.44
N GLY A 223 14.81 2.27 -10.48
CA GLY A 223 14.55 1.43 -11.64
C GLY A 223 13.10 1.48 -12.09
N ASN A 224 12.44 0.32 -12.07
CA ASN A 224 11.07 0.17 -12.55
C ASN A 224 10.03 0.89 -11.68
N ASN A 225 10.32 1.05 -10.38
CA ASN A 225 9.54 1.78 -9.40
C ASN A 225 8.04 1.43 -9.41
N PHE A 226 7.72 0.14 -9.52
CA PHE A 226 6.33 -0.31 -9.53
C PHE A 226 5.65 -0.04 -8.19
N THR A 227 4.38 0.35 -8.27
CA THR A 227 3.45 0.25 -7.14
C THR A 227 2.85 -1.15 -7.11
N CYS A 228 2.24 -1.55 -6.01
CA CYS A 228 1.51 -2.83 -5.93
C CYS A 228 0.44 -2.92 -7.04
N SER A 229 -0.29 -1.82 -7.28
CA SER A 229 -1.31 -1.69 -8.33
C SER A 229 -0.77 -1.76 -9.77
N THR A 230 0.54 -1.70 -9.98
CA THR A 230 1.13 -1.89 -11.31
C THR A 230 1.01 -3.34 -11.76
N CYS A 231 1.30 -4.30 -10.86
CA CYS A 231 1.17 -5.73 -11.10
C CYS A 231 -0.25 -6.22 -10.75
N HIS A 232 -0.76 -5.81 -9.59
CA HIS A 232 -2.14 -6.04 -9.17
C HIS A 232 -3.08 -5.03 -9.83
N LYS A 233 -3.11 -5.03 -11.17
CA LYS A 233 -3.91 -4.10 -11.97
C LYS A 233 -5.40 -4.29 -11.69
N THR A 234 -5.95 -3.34 -10.95
CA THR A 234 -7.33 -3.37 -10.44
C THR A 234 -8.32 -2.79 -11.44
N ASP A 235 -9.46 -3.45 -11.62
CA ASP A 235 -10.65 -2.92 -12.31
C ASP A 235 -11.88 -3.07 -11.41
N GLY A 236 -12.76 -2.06 -11.37
CA GLY A 236 -13.95 -2.06 -10.49
C GLY A 236 -13.62 -2.36 -9.01
N HIS A 237 -12.50 -1.84 -8.51
CA HIS A 237 -11.92 -2.15 -7.18
C HIS A 237 -11.60 -3.64 -6.91
N GLN A 238 -11.70 -4.52 -7.90
CA GLN A 238 -11.31 -5.93 -7.80
C GLN A 238 -9.80 -6.07 -7.96
N VAL A 239 -9.08 -6.09 -6.83
CA VAL A 239 -7.62 -6.30 -6.83
C VAL A 239 -7.34 -7.76 -7.21
N PRO A 240 -6.64 -8.03 -8.32
CA PRO A 240 -6.38 -9.39 -8.78
C PRO A 240 -5.29 -10.08 -7.96
N GLY A 241 -5.21 -11.40 -8.10
CA GLY A 241 -4.30 -12.26 -7.34
C GLY A 241 -5.00 -12.94 -6.16
N SER A 242 -4.60 -14.17 -5.86
CA SER A 242 -5.19 -14.94 -4.77
C SER A 242 -4.19 -15.89 -4.15
N ARG A 243 -4.10 -15.88 -2.83
CA ARG A 243 -3.37 -16.90 -2.05
C ARG A 243 -4.08 -18.25 -2.08
N TYR A 244 -5.41 -18.26 -2.18
CA TYR A 244 -6.21 -19.49 -2.08
C TYR A 244 -6.41 -20.20 -3.42
N SER A 245 -6.30 -19.45 -4.53
CA SER A 245 -6.35 -19.98 -5.88
C SER A 245 -5.35 -19.23 -6.76
N PRO A 246 -4.05 -19.42 -6.52
CA PRO A 246 -3.02 -18.79 -7.34
C PRO A 246 -3.11 -19.29 -8.78
N THR A 247 -2.80 -18.43 -9.74
CA THR A 247 -2.62 -18.84 -11.14
C THR A 247 -1.27 -19.55 -11.26
N ALA A 248 -1.26 -20.86 -11.00
CA ALA A 248 -0.03 -21.66 -10.99
C ALA A 248 0.64 -21.79 -12.37
N LEU A 249 -0.17 -21.80 -13.43
CA LEU A 249 0.29 -21.79 -14.81
C LEU A 249 -0.60 -20.83 -15.59
N ASP A 250 -0.03 -19.70 -16.00
CA ASP A 250 -0.63 -18.82 -16.99
C ASP A 250 -0.15 -19.27 -18.37
N LYS A 251 -1.07 -19.52 -19.30
CA LYS A 251 -0.76 -19.92 -20.69
C LYS A 251 -1.05 -18.79 -21.68
N GLU A 252 -1.60 -17.68 -21.19
CA GLU A 252 -2.00 -16.58 -22.03
C GLU A 252 -0.78 -15.79 -22.50
N PRO A 253 -0.88 -15.08 -23.63
CA PRO A 253 0.17 -14.19 -24.07
C PRO A 253 0.36 -13.04 -23.07
N ALA A 254 1.53 -12.41 -23.14
CA ALA A 254 1.78 -11.18 -22.40
C ALA A 254 0.70 -10.13 -22.70
N HIS A 255 0.29 -9.40 -21.67
CA HIS A 255 -0.69 -8.32 -21.76
C HIS A 255 -0.11 -7.19 -22.61
N LEU A 256 -0.91 -6.70 -23.55
CA LEU A 256 -0.51 -5.64 -24.47
C LEU A 256 -1.37 -4.41 -24.25
N ARG A 257 -0.73 -3.24 -24.21
CA ARG A 257 -1.43 -1.96 -24.03
C ARG A 257 -2.52 -1.80 -25.10
N GLY A 258 -3.74 -1.53 -24.65
CA GLY A 258 -4.90 -1.31 -25.52
C GLY A 258 -5.65 -2.59 -25.90
N LYS A 259 -5.18 -3.77 -25.50
CA LYS A 259 -6.00 -4.99 -25.53
C LYS A 259 -6.82 -5.10 -24.25
N VAL A 260 -7.97 -5.75 -24.36
CA VAL A 260 -8.75 -6.16 -23.19
C VAL A 260 -8.01 -7.30 -22.52
N ASP A 261 -7.65 -7.11 -21.26
CA ASP A 261 -6.98 -8.15 -20.47
C ASP A 261 -8.04 -9.18 -20.04
N THR A 262 -7.87 -10.43 -20.48
CA THR A 262 -8.81 -11.53 -20.18
C THR A 262 -8.24 -12.54 -19.19
N SER A 263 -7.01 -12.33 -18.71
CA SER A 263 -6.31 -13.22 -17.79
C SER A 263 -5.76 -12.47 -16.57
N ASN A 264 -5.26 -13.20 -15.58
CA ASN A 264 -4.74 -12.61 -14.35
C ASN A 264 -3.51 -11.75 -14.65
N PRO A 265 -3.53 -10.41 -14.44
CA PRO A 265 -2.41 -9.53 -14.76
C PRO A 265 -1.23 -9.67 -13.78
N ALA A 266 -1.43 -10.35 -12.66
CA ALA A 266 -0.42 -10.50 -11.62
C ALA A 266 0.47 -11.75 -11.81
N THR A 267 0.55 -12.32 -13.01
CA THR A 267 1.47 -13.42 -13.31
C THR A 267 2.76 -12.90 -13.92
N CYS A 268 3.85 -13.66 -13.79
CA CYS A 268 5.12 -13.30 -14.43
C CYS A 268 4.96 -13.24 -15.96
N GLN A 269 4.20 -14.17 -16.52
CA GLN A 269 3.98 -14.32 -17.95
C GLN A 269 3.17 -13.17 -18.55
N SER A 270 2.34 -12.47 -17.76
CA SER A 270 1.63 -11.26 -18.21
C SER A 270 2.57 -10.18 -18.72
N CYS A 271 3.83 -10.12 -18.25
CA CYS A 271 4.83 -9.17 -18.74
C CYS A 271 6.00 -9.85 -19.47
N HIS A 272 6.40 -11.06 -19.05
CA HIS A 272 7.61 -11.73 -19.55
C HIS A 272 7.34 -12.81 -20.61
N GLY A 273 6.08 -13.19 -20.83
CA GLY A 273 5.71 -14.31 -21.70
C GLY A 273 6.13 -15.68 -21.12
N GLN A 274 6.00 -16.73 -21.95
CA GLN A 274 6.16 -18.12 -21.53
C GLN A 274 7.61 -18.64 -21.57
N ALA A 275 8.44 -18.05 -22.43
CA ALA A 275 9.79 -18.48 -22.72
C ALA A 275 10.77 -17.30 -22.68
N PRO A 276 10.95 -16.64 -21.51
CA PRO A 276 11.71 -15.40 -21.41
C PRO A 276 13.22 -15.59 -21.53
N HIS A 277 13.72 -16.83 -21.46
CA HIS A 277 15.15 -17.09 -21.43
C HIS A 277 15.72 -17.26 -22.83
N PRO A 278 16.95 -16.78 -23.09
CA PRO A 278 17.66 -17.07 -24.34
C PRO A 278 18.09 -18.54 -24.44
N VAL A 279 18.22 -19.24 -23.31
CA VAL A 279 18.59 -20.66 -23.24
C VAL A 279 17.34 -21.51 -23.27
N ALA A 280 17.13 -22.26 -24.36
CA ALA A 280 15.94 -23.09 -24.57
C ALA A 280 15.66 -24.06 -23.41
N ARG A 281 16.72 -24.68 -22.85
CA ARG A 281 16.59 -25.58 -21.70
C ARG A 281 15.98 -24.91 -20.46
N LEU A 282 16.23 -23.63 -20.21
CA LEU A 282 15.59 -22.91 -19.10
C LEU A 282 14.09 -22.69 -19.36
N ASN A 283 13.71 -22.48 -20.62
CA ASN A 283 12.29 -22.40 -20.98
C ASN A 283 11.57 -23.74 -20.84
N GLU A 284 12.25 -24.87 -21.03
CA GLU A 284 11.66 -26.20 -20.76
C GLU A 284 11.30 -26.38 -19.27
N HIS A 285 12.07 -25.78 -18.35
CA HIS A 285 11.77 -25.87 -16.91
C HIS A 285 10.47 -25.16 -16.53
N THR A 286 10.05 -24.12 -17.26
CA THR A 286 8.82 -23.36 -16.93
C THR A 286 7.55 -24.20 -17.07
N ALA A 287 7.63 -25.35 -17.77
CA ALA A 287 6.55 -26.33 -17.81
C ALA A 287 6.30 -27.06 -16.48
N LYS A 288 7.24 -26.99 -15.52
CA LYS A 288 7.19 -27.74 -14.25
C LYS A 288 7.57 -26.91 -13.02
N ILE A 289 8.43 -25.91 -13.17
CA ILE A 289 8.96 -25.08 -12.08
C ILE A 289 8.43 -23.67 -12.22
N ALA A 290 7.78 -23.18 -11.17
CA ALA A 290 7.29 -21.80 -11.11
C ALA A 290 8.45 -20.79 -11.12
N CYS A 291 8.29 -19.68 -11.83
CA CYS A 291 9.31 -18.63 -11.97
C CYS A 291 9.86 -18.16 -10.61
N GLN A 292 8.97 -17.99 -9.63
CA GLN A 292 9.29 -17.57 -8.28
C GLN A 292 10.32 -18.47 -7.60
N THR A 293 10.36 -19.77 -7.91
CA THR A 293 11.31 -20.73 -7.32
C THR A 293 12.76 -20.35 -7.64
N CYS A 294 13.01 -19.91 -8.87
CA CYS A 294 14.34 -19.53 -9.33
C CYS A 294 14.64 -18.05 -9.07
N HIS A 295 13.62 -17.18 -9.15
CA HIS A 295 13.78 -15.73 -9.09
C HIS A 295 13.56 -15.11 -7.71
N ILE A 296 13.09 -15.88 -6.72
CA ILE A 296 12.93 -15.44 -5.33
C ILE A 296 13.61 -16.46 -4.42
N PRO A 297 14.95 -16.55 -4.42
CA PRO A 297 15.70 -17.60 -3.71
C PRO A 297 15.69 -17.44 -2.19
N ALA A 298 15.38 -16.23 -1.69
CA ALA A 298 15.29 -15.93 -0.27
C ALA A 298 14.28 -14.81 -0.02
N PHE A 299 13.69 -14.81 1.17
CA PHE A 299 12.82 -13.76 1.70
C PHE A 299 13.43 -13.18 2.99
N ALA A 300 12.76 -12.22 3.61
CA ALA A 300 13.23 -11.46 4.78
C ALA A 300 14.57 -10.75 4.50
N ARG A 301 14.68 -10.17 3.29
CA ARG A 301 15.90 -9.53 2.80
C ARG A 301 15.95 -8.03 3.06
N GLY A 302 14.83 -7.43 3.46
CA GLY A 302 14.67 -6.01 3.73
C GLY A 302 15.27 -5.51 5.04
N GLY A 303 15.95 -6.38 5.79
CA GLY A 303 16.45 -6.09 7.15
C GLY A 303 15.38 -6.30 8.24
N GLN A 304 14.14 -6.62 7.88
CA GLN A 304 13.09 -6.99 8.83
C GLN A 304 13.04 -8.51 9.04
N PRO A 305 13.15 -9.01 10.29
CA PRO A 305 13.13 -10.43 10.55
C PRO A 305 11.70 -10.99 10.50
N THR A 306 11.55 -12.19 9.93
CA THR A 306 10.28 -12.93 9.92
C THR A 306 10.21 -13.92 11.08
N LYS A 307 9.04 -14.02 11.72
CA LYS A 307 8.83 -14.96 12.82
C LYS A 307 8.67 -16.38 12.26
N MET A 308 9.69 -17.21 12.46
CA MET A 308 9.69 -18.61 12.03
C MET A 308 9.06 -19.56 13.05
N TRP A 309 8.95 -19.14 14.31
CA TRP A 309 8.39 -19.95 15.39
C TRP A 309 7.58 -19.08 16.36
N TRP A 310 6.40 -19.57 16.75
CA TRP A 310 5.58 -18.96 17.79
C TRP A 310 5.03 -20.06 18.71
N ASP A 311 5.53 -20.09 19.95
CA ASP A 311 5.06 -21.02 20.98
C ASP A 311 4.10 -20.35 21.96
N TRP A 312 2.80 -20.60 21.78
CA TRP A 312 1.76 -20.11 22.68
C TRP A 312 1.73 -20.78 24.05
N SER A 313 2.37 -21.95 24.23
CA SER A 313 2.36 -22.67 25.53
C SER A 313 3.14 -21.95 26.62
N THR A 314 4.03 -21.02 26.24
CA THR A 314 4.87 -20.24 27.15
C THR A 314 4.27 -18.89 27.52
N ALA A 315 3.08 -18.55 27.01
CA ALA A 315 2.43 -17.28 27.27
C ALA A 315 2.11 -17.08 28.76
N GLY A 316 2.18 -15.84 29.24
CA GLY A 316 1.89 -15.49 30.63
C GLY A 316 3.01 -15.79 31.63
N LYS A 317 4.18 -16.28 31.16
CA LYS A 317 5.37 -16.42 32.00
C LYS A 317 5.77 -15.06 32.58
N MET A 318 6.03 -15.03 33.89
CA MET A 318 6.56 -13.86 34.58
C MET A 318 8.07 -14.02 34.79
N ASP A 319 8.77 -12.89 34.89
CA ASP A 319 10.15 -12.86 35.36
C ASP A 319 10.24 -13.00 36.90
N LYS A 320 11.46 -13.00 37.42
CA LYS A 320 11.75 -13.12 38.86
C LYS A 320 11.15 -11.98 39.69
N ASP A 321 10.83 -10.85 39.08
CA ASP A 321 10.31 -9.65 39.74
C ASP A 321 8.78 -9.56 39.59
N GLY A 322 8.12 -10.62 39.10
CA GLY A 322 6.67 -10.70 38.92
C GLY A 322 6.15 -9.89 37.74
N LYS A 323 7.02 -9.45 36.83
CA LYS A 323 6.63 -8.70 35.62
C LYS A 323 6.50 -9.65 34.42
N PRO A 324 5.72 -9.28 33.39
CA PRO A 324 5.63 -10.07 32.16
C PRO A 324 7.01 -10.33 31.56
N PHE A 325 7.34 -11.61 31.35
CA PHE A 325 8.62 -12.03 30.81
C PHE A 325 8.78 -11.53 29.37
N SER A 326 9.89 -10.84 29.07
CA SER A 326 10.21 -10.34 27.73
C SER A 326 11.66 -10.63 27.39
N ILE A 327 11.87 -11.37 26.30
CA ILE A 327 13.19 -11.49 25.65
C ILE A 327 13.10 -10.61 24.41
N LYS A 328 13.97 -9.60 24.33
CA LYS A 328 14.23 -8.89 23.09
C LYS A 328 15.50 -9.48 22.51
N ASN A 329 15.44 -9.95 21.26
CA ASN A 329 16.66 -10.22 20.52
C ASN A 329 17.30 -8.86 20.19
N GLU A 330 18.63 -8.79 20.31
CA GLU A 330 19.43 -7.67 19.79
C GLU A 330 19.30 -7.58 18.27
#